data_AF-A0A8H6ZB99-F1
#
_entry.id   AF-A0A8H6ZB99-F1
#
_cell.length_a   1.000
_cell.length_b   1.000
_cell.length_c   1.000
_cell.angle_alpha   90.00
_cell.angle_beta   90.00
_cell.angle_gamma   90.00
#
_symmetry.space_group_name_H-M   'P 1'
#
loop_
_entity.id
_entity.type
_entity.pdbx_description
1 polymer ?
#
loop_
_entity_poly.entity_id
_entity_poly.type
_entity_poly.pdbx_seq_one_letter_code
_entity_poly.pdbx_strand_id
1 'polypeptide(L)'
;MFINFRTFRKILLGVILLVSVTSLVLSIYLKPSFVHPNSAYVLVAILDTIVFAVILSIIRKPFFHSPQPVATEALGLFTLLPFALILVLYSLTLSVTPDPTALEILAVLQILIFIGTILHGLYTMGLIWTAMITVCVFDRNVWSRDIESSPSPFPMAFLLGFICPCFRPDVTCWEDAPEHSRVVCLPGCNCSVAKTQLPSEFEGNRLEPTSGDMQVASRLSSGSLVRVPNDVERRLSIVIAFEEV
;
A
#
# COMPACT_ATOMS: atom_id res chain seq x y z
N MET A 1 6.22 -0.60 18.85
CA MET A 1 6.14 -1.66 17.80
C MET A 1 4.99 -1.28 16.87
N PHE A 2 5.28 -0.83 15.64
CA PHE A 2 4.23 -0.43 14.70
C PHE A 2 3.74 -1.68 13.95
N ILE A 3 2.42 -1.87 13.90
CA ILE A 3 1.81 -2.94 13.10
C ILE A 3 2.00 -2.60 11.62
N ASN A 4 2.55 -3.53 10.84
CA ASN A 4 2.67 -3.36 9.40
C ASN A 4 1.30 -3.15 8.77
N PHE A 5 1.18 -2.15 7.89
CA PHE A 5 -0.08 -1.80 7.21
C PHE A 5 -0.74 -3.01 6.54
N ARG A 6 0.06 -3.88 5.92
CA ARG A 6 -0.41 -5.13 5.30
C ARG A 6 -1.14 -6.04 6.30
N THR A 7 -0.58 -6.21 7.51
CA THR A 7 -1.18 -7.03 8.56
C THR A 7 -2.45 -6.38 9.09
N PHE A 8 -2.40 -5.07 9.35
CA PHE A 8 -3.57 -4.28 9.76
C PHE A 8 -4.72 -4.42 8.75
N ARG A 9 -4.45 -4.23 7.46
CA ARG A 9 -5.44 -4.37 6.38
C ARG A 9 -6.08 -5.77 6.37
N LYS A 10 -5.27 -6.83 6.45
CA LYS A 10 -5.79 -8.21 6.46
C LYS A 10 -6.69 -8.50 7.66
N ILE A 11 -6.30 -8.02 8.84
CA ILE A 11 -7.11 -8.15 10.06
C ILE A 11 -8.43 -7.38 9.89
N LEU A 12 -8.37 -6.13 9.43
CA LEU A 12 -9.55 -5.28 9.23
C LEU A 12 -10.53 -5.89 8.21
N LEU A 13 -10.04 -6.33 7.06
CA LEU A 13 -10.86 -7.02 6.05
C LEU A 13 -11.42 -8.34 6.59
N GLY A 14 -10.65 -9.09 7.39
CA GLY A 14 -11.13 -10.31 8.05
C GLY A 14 -12.27 -10.03 9.04
N VAL A 15 -12.19 -8.94 9.81
CA VAL A 15 -13.26 -8.51 10.73
C VAL A 15 -14.50 -8.09 9.95
N ILE A 16 -14.35 -7.28 8.89
CA ILE A 16 -15.46 -6.87 8.02
C ILE A 16 -16.14 -8.10 7.39
N LEU A 17 -15.35 -9.05 6.90
CA LEU A 17 -15.84 -10.31 6.33
C LEU A 17 -16.64 -11.11 7.37
N LEU A 18 -16.09 -11.28 8.58
CA LEU A 18 -16.75 -12.01 9.66
C LEU A 18 -18.10 -11.38 10.02
N VAL A 19 -18.14 -10.06 10.23
CA VAL A 19 -19.37 -9.31 10.55
C VAL A 19 -20.39 -9.42 9.42
N SER A 20 -19.95 -9.38 8.16
CA SER A 20 -20.84 -9.48 7.01
C SER A 20 -21.41 -10.89 6.84
N VAL A 21 -20.59 -11.93 7.03
CA VAL A 21 -21.02 -13.34 6.97
C VAL A 21 -21.98 -13.67 8.11
N THR A 22 -21.70 -13.23 9.35
CA THR A 22 -22.63 -13.45 10.47
C THR A 22 -23.96 -12.74 10.22
N SER A 23 -23.93 -11.50 9.72
CA SER A 23 -25.15 -10.78 9.32
C SER A 23 -25.92 -11.55 8.24
N LEU A 24 -25.24 -12.09 7.23
CA LEU A 24 -25.86 -12.86 6.15
C LEU A 24 -26.53 -14.13 6.69
N VAL A 25 -25.86 -14.88 7.56
CA VAL A 25 -26.42 -16.09 8.18
C VAL A 25 -27.65 -15.76 9.03
N LEU A 26 -27.58 -14.72 9.87
CA LEU A 26 -28.72 -14.25 10.67
C LEU A 26 -29.90 -13.83 9.80
N SER A 27 -29.64 -13.24 8.65
CA SER A 27 -30.67 -12.79 7.71
C SER A 27 -31.39 -13.94 7.03
N ILE A 28 -30.66 -14.99 6.67
CA ILE A 28 -31.24 -16.24 6.16
C ILE A 28 -32.04 -16.93 7.27
N TYR A 29 -31.53 -16.94 8.50
CA TYR A 29 -32.20 -17.52 9.65
C TYR A 29 -33.52 -16.80 9.98
N LEU A 30 -33.56 -15.46 9.90
CA LEU A 30 -34.75 -14.63 10.13
C LEU A 30 -35.76 -14.64 8.97
N LYS A 31 -35.41 -15.23 7.82
CA LYS A 31 -36.27 -15.31 6.63
C LYS A 31 -37.74 -15.67 6.92
N PRO A 32 -38.05 -16.75 7.66
CA PRO A 32 -39.44 -17.14 7.92
C PRO A 32 -40.19 -16.17 8.86
N SER A 33 -39.47 -15.35 9.63
CA SER A 33 -40.03 -14.43 10.61
C SER A 33 -40.34 -13.04 10.03
N PHE A 34 -39.86 -12.71 8.81
CA PHE A 34 -40.19 -11.44 8.18
C PHE A 34 -41.64 -11.39 7.71
N VAL A 35 -42.30 -10.25 7.94
CA VAL A 35 -43.67 -10.00 7.44
C VAL A 35 -43.71 -10.07 5.91
N HIS A 36 -42.64 -9.62 5.26
CA HIS A 36 -42.47 -9.70 3.81
C HIS A 36 -41.25 -10.57 3.47
N PRO A 37 -41.45 -11.77 2.87
CA PRO A 37 -40.34 -12.68 2.57
C PRO A 37 -39.35 -12.08 1.55
N ASN A 38 -39.82 -11.13 0.72
CA ASN A 38 -38.98 -10.41 -0.23
C ASN A 38 -37.88 -9.58 0.43
N SER A 39 -38.10 -9.13 1.68
CA SER A 39 -37.13 -8.31 2.39
C SER A 39 -35.85 -9.05 2.73
N ALA A 40 -35.94 -10.35 3.01
CA ALA A 40 -34.77 -11.19 3.24
C ALA A 40 -33.88 -11.27 2.00
N TYR A 41 -34.47 -11.38 0.79
CA TYR A 41 -33.71 -11.49 -0.45
C TYR A 41 -32.92 -10.22 -0.77
N VAL A 42 -33.53 -9.03 -0.56
CA VAL A 42 -32.84 -7.75 -0.76
C VAL A 42 -31.63 -7.65 0.16
N LEU A 43 -31.82 -7.98 1.44
CA LEU A 43 -30.78 -7.87 2.44
C LEU A 43 -29.64 -8.87 2.20
N VAL A 44 -29.97 -10.12 1.86
CA VAL A 44 -28.98 -11.14 1.48
C VAL A 44 -28.22 -10.74 0.21
N ALA A 45 -28.89 -10.21 -0.82
CA ALA A 45 -28.22 -9.82 -2.07
C ALA A 45 -27.18 -8.69 -1.86
N ILE A 46 -27.52 -7.70 -1.04
CA ILE A 46 -26.57 -6.61 -0.71
C ILE A 46 -25.40 -7.14 0.13
N LEU A 47 -25.68 -7.94 1.17
CA LEU A 47 -24.63 -8.53 2.01
C LEU A 47 -23.71 -9.45 1.20
N ASP A 48 -24.26 -10.27 0.31
CA ASP A 48 -23.50 -11.16 -0.56
C ASP A 48 -22.55 -10.37 -1.48
N THR A 49 -23.01 -9.26 -2.04
CA THR A 49 -22.17 -8.37 -2.86
C THR A 49 -20.98 -7.81 -2.05
N ILE A 50 -21.22 -7.40 -0.80
CA ILE A 50 -20.16 -6.91 0.10
C ILE A 50 -19.18 -8.03 0.45
N VAL A 51 -19.68 -9.21 0.84
CA VAL A 51 -18.87 -10.39 1.16
C VAL A 51 -18.01 -10.78 -0.03
N PHE A 52 -18.60 -10.88 -1.22
CA PHE A 52 -17.91 -11.23 -2.45
C PHE A 52 -16.80 -10.23 -2.76
N ALA A 53 -17.06 -8.93 -2.66
CA ALA A 53 -16.04 -7.91 -2.91
C ALA A 53 -14.87 -7.97 -1.91
N VAL A 54 -15.15 -8.21 -0.63
CA VAL A 54 -14.11 -8.38 0.40
C VAL A 54 -13.29 -9.65 0.14
N ILE A 55 -13.94 -10.76 -0.19
CA ILE A 55 -13.26 -12.01 -0.56
C ILE A 55 -12.35 -11.77 -1.76
N LEU A 56 -12.87 -11.17 -2.84
CA LEU A 56 -12.09 -10.82 -4.02
C LEU A 56 -10.87 -9.97 -3.66
N SER A 57 -11.04 -8.97 -2.79
CA SER A 57 -9.94 -8.12 -2.33
C SER A 57 -8.84 -8.90 -1.58
N ILE A 58 -9.22 -9.91 -0.79
CA ILE A 58 -8.27 -10.78 -0.06
C ILE A 58 -7.57 -11.78 -0.99
N ILE A 59 -8.32 -12.42 -1.90
CA ILE A 59 -7.80 -13.50 -2.75
C ILE A 59 -7.10 -13.01 -4.02
N ARG A 60 -7.29 -11.73 -4.41
CA ARG A 60 -6.79 -11.18 -5.67
C ARG A 60 -5.30 -11.45 -5.86
N LYS A 61 -4.49 -11.07 -4.87
CA LYS A 61 -3.04 -11.21 -4.93
C LYS A 61 -2.54 -12.66 -4.89
N PRO A 62 -2.97 -13.53 -3.95
CA PRO A 62 -2.50 -14.91 -3.91
C PRO A 62 -2.97 -15.75 -5.10
N PHE A 63 -4.14 -15.49 -5.66
CA PHE A 63 -4.72 -16.34 -6.71
C PHE A 63 -4.40 -15.85 -8.12
N PHE A 64 -4.49 -14.54 -8.37
CA PHE A 64 -4.28 -13.98 -9.72
C PHE A 64 -2.88 -13.44 -9.97
N HIS A 65 -2.01 -13.41 -8.93
CA HIS A 65 -0.69 -12.77 -8.98
C HIS A 65 -0.71 -11.32 -9.50
N SER A 66 -1.89 -10.68 -9.51
CA SER A 66 -2.07 -9.30 -9.96
C SER A 66 -1.77 -8.34 -8.82
N PRO A 67 -1.05 -7.23 -9.06
CA PRO A 67 -1.00 -6.14 -8.10
C PRO A 67 -2.42 -5.61 -7.84
N GLN A 68 -2.66 -5.13 -6.61
CA GLN A 68 -3.92 -4.51 -6.23
C GLN A 68 -3.65 -3.01 -6.00
N PRO A 69 -3.85 -2.17 -7.03
CA PRO A 69 -3.52 -0.76 -6.90
C PRO A 69 -4.44 -0.08 -5.88
N VAL A 70 -3.89 0.87 -5.12
CA VAL A 70 -4.63 1.66 -4.11
C VAL A 70 -5.91 2.26 -4.68
N ALA A 71 -5.88 2.75 -5.93
CA ALA A 71 -7.05 3.30 -6.61
C ALA A 71 -8.19 2.28 -6.78
N THR A 72 -7.88 1.04 -7.14
CA THR A 72 -8.91 0.00 -7.32
C THR A 72 -9.56 -0.39 -6.01
N GLU A 73 -8.79 -0.46 -4.92
CA GLU A 73 -9.33 -0.72 -3.59
C GLU A 73 -10.21 0.45 -3.13
N ALA A 74 -9.72 1.68 -3.25
CA ALA A 74 -10.48 2.87 -2.85
C ALA A 74 -11.78 3.01 -3.65
N LEU A 75 -11.73 2.77 -4.96
CA LEU A 75 -12.92 2.80 -5.81
C LEU A 75 -13.91 1.69 -5.43
N GLY A 76 -13.43 0.47 -5.16
CA GLY A 76 -14.27 -0.63 -4.71
C GLY A 76 -14.98 -0.31 -3.39
N LEU A 77 -14.24 0.17 -2.40
CA LEU A 77 -14.78 0.57 -1.11
C LEU A 77 -15.79 1.71 -1.22
N PHE A 78 -15.46 2.75 -1.99
CA PHE A 78 -16.34 3.90 -2.21
C PHE A 78 -17.63 3.49 -2.94
N THR A 79 -17.53 2.61 -3.93
CA THR A 79 -18.70 2.11 -4.68
C THR A 79 -19.63 1.28 -3.79
N LEU A 80 -19.09 0.53 -2.81
CA LEU A 80 -19.86 -0.28 -1.87
C LEU A 80 -20.49 0.52 -0.73
N LEU A 81 -19.92 1.66 -0.37
CA LEU A 81 -20.39 2.51 0.72
C LEU A 81 -21.89 2.89 0.64
N PRO A 82 -22.44 3.36 -0.50
CA PRO A 82 -23.88 3.65 -0.60
C PRO A 82 -24.74 2.41 -0.36
N PHE A 83 -24.30 1.23 -0.77
CA PHE A 83 -25.04 -0.01 -0.53
C PHE A 83 -25.05 -0.38 0.95
N ALA A 84 -23.93 -0.19 1.66
CA ALA A 84 -23.88 -0.37 3.11
C ALA A 84 -24.81 0.62 3.85
N LEU A 85 -24.86 1.88 3.42
CA LEU A 85 -25.78 2.87 3.99
C LEU A 85 -27.25 2.53 3.72
N ILE A 86 -27.59 2.11 2.50
CA ILE A 86 -28.93 1.62 2.15
C ILE A 86 -29.28 0.42 3.03
N LEU A 87 -28.34 -0.49 3.28
CA LEU A 87 -28.55 -1.65 4.14
C LEU A 87 -28.91 -1.25 5.57
N VAL A 88 -28.23 -0.26 6.15
CA VAL A 88 -28.57 0.28 7.47
C VAL A 88 -29.98 0.86 7.47
N LEU A 89 -30.28 1.79 6.55
CA LEU A 89 -31.59 2.43 6.47
C LEU A 89 -32.71 1.40 6.26
N TYR A 90 -32.47 0.43 5.37
CA TYR A 90 -33.39 -0.65 5.10
C TYR A 90 -33.62 -1.52 6.33
N SER A 91 -32.56 -1.89 7.05
CA SER A 91 -32.65 -2.73 8.25
C SER A 91 -33.50 -2.10 9.35
N LEU A 92 -33.53 -0.76 9.46
CA LEU A 92 -34.36 -0.03 10.42
C LEU A 92 -35.85 -0.06 10.08
N THR A 93 -36.19 -0.28 8.80
CA THR A 93 -37.58 -0.37 8.32
C THR A 93 -38.14 -1.79 8.34
N LEU A 94 -37.32 -2.79 8.68
CA LEU A 94 -37.74 -4.18 8.70
C LEU A 94 -38.73 -4.44 9.84
N SER A 95 -39.79 -5.17 9.52
CA SER A 95 -40.75 -5.71 10.47
C SER A 95 -40.72 -7.24 10.47
N VAL A 96 -40.71 -7.81 11.68
CA VAL A 96 -40.79 -9.24 11.92
C VAL A 96 -42.06 -9.56 12.70
N THR A 97 -42.46 -10.84 12.69
CA THR A 97 -43.54 -11.33 13.53
C THR A 97 -43.28 -11.01 15.02
N PRO A 98 -44.33 -10.82 15.85
CA PRO A 98 -44.20 -10.39 17.25
C PRO A 98 -43.69 -11.49 18.19
N ASP A 99 -42.79 -12.35 17.69
CA ASP A 99 -42.07 -13.35 18.48
C ASP A 99 -40.89 -12.66 19.19
N PRO A 100 -40.80 -12.72 20.54
CA PRO A 100 -39.72 -12.07 21.29
C PRO A 100 -38.33 -12.50 20.80
N THR A 101 -38.14 -13.77 20.44
CA THR A 101 -36.84 -14.26 19.96
C THR A 101 -36.47 -13.67 18.59
N ALA A 102 -37.45 -13.53 17.68
CA ALA A 102 -37.20 -12.91 16.38
C ALA A 102 -36.84 -11.42 16.50
N LEU A 103 -37.45 -10.70 17.44
CA LEU A 103 -37.17 -9.30 17.71
C LEU A 103 -35.75 -9.08 18.26
N GLU A 104 -35.31 -9.91 19.21
CA GLU A 104 -33.94 -9.85 19.74
C GLU A 104 -32.89 -10.13 18.66
N ILE A 105 -33.11 -11.15 17.83
CA ILE A 105 -32.19 -11.51 16.75
C ILE A 105 -32.15 -10.41 15.69
N LEU A 106 -33.29 -9.77 15.38
CA LEU A 106 -33.34 -8.61 14.48
C LEU A 106 -32.52 -7.44 15.03
N ALA A 107 -32.62 -7.15 16.33
CA ALA A 107 -31.83 -6.09 16.96
C ALA A 107 -30.32 -6.38 16.87
N VAL A 108 -29.91 -7.62 17.11
CA VAL A 108 -28.50 -8.04 16.92
C VAL A 108 -28.06 -7.86 15.48
N LEU A 109 -28.88 -8.27 14.50
CA LEU A 109 -28.60 -8.08 13.08
C LEU A 109 -28.42 -6.59 12.72
N GLN A 110 -29.31 -5.71 13.20
CA GLN A 110 -29.21 -4.26 12.98
C GLN A 110 -27.91 -3.68 13.57
N ILE A 111 -27.53 -4.08 14.78
CA ILE A 111 -26.28 -3.66 15.41
C ILE A 111 -25.07 -4.11 14.58
N LEU A 112 -25.06 -5.35 14.10
CA LEU A 112 -23.96 -5.87 13.27
C LEU A 112 -23.86 -5.14 11.93
N ILE A 113 -24.98 -4.89 11.25
CA ILE A 113 -25.04 -4.10 10.01
C ILE A 113 -24.51 -2.68 10.25
N PHE A 114 -24.88 -2.06 11.36
CA PHE A 114 -24.42 -0.73 11.73
C PHE A 114 -22.92 -0.68 11.99
N ILE A 115 -22.39 -1.63 12.80
CA ILE A 115 -20.95 -1.76 13.06
C ILE A 115 -20.19 -2.02 11.76
N GLY A 116 -20.68 -2.93 10.92
CA GLY A 116 -20.07 -3.24 9.62
C GLY A 116 -19.99 -2.01 8.71
N THR A 117 -21.06 -1.21 8.68
CA THR A 117 -21.11 0.04 7.89
C THR A 117 -20.14 1.08 8.42
N ILE A 118 -20.02 1.24 9.74
CA ILE A 118 -19.02 2.12 10.36
C ILE A 118 -17.60 1.68 10.00
N LEU A 119 -17.29 0.38 10.14
CA LEU A 119 -15.97 -0.16 9.80
C LEU A 119 -15.63 0.08 8.33
N HIS A 120 -16.59 -0.16 7.44
CA HIS A 120 -16.42 0.09 6.00
C HIS A 120 -16.18 1.58 5.71
N GLY A 121 -16.97 2.47 6.33
CA GLY A 121 -16.81 3.91 6.19
C GLY A 121 -15.47 4.42 6.71
N LEU A 122 -15.06 3.99 7.91
CA LEU A 122 -13.77 4.34 8.50
C LEU A 122 -12.61 3.84 7.64
N TYR A 123 -12.71 2.62 7.09
CA TYR A 123 -11.69 2.09 6.22
C TYR A 123 -11.57 2.89 4.92
N THR A 124 -12.71 3.19 4.29
CA THR A 124 -12.79 3.98 3.06
C THR A 124 -12.17 5.36 3.26
N MET A 125 -12.63 6.08 4.29
CA MET A 125 -12.15 7.43 4.61
C MET A 125 -10.67 7.41 4.99
N GLY A 126 -10.23 6.46 5.81
CA GLY A 126 -8.84 6.32 6.20
C GLY A 126 -7.93 6.06 5.00
N LEU A 127 -8.33 5.17 4.08
CA LEU A 127 -7.55 4.87 2.87
C LEU A 127 -7.43 6.11 1.96
N ILE A 128 -8.55 6.80 1.70
CA ILE A 128 -8.55 8.01 0.85
C ILE A 128 -7.70 9.11 1.50
N TRP A 129 -7.88 9.35 2.81
CA TRP A 129 -7.15 10.39 3.53
C TRP A 129 -5.64 10.13 3.52
N THR A 130 -5.22 8.91 3.84
CA THR A 130 -3.80 8.52 3.84
C THR A 130 -3.20 8.55 2.43
N ALA A 131 -3.94 8.14 1.41
CA ALA A 131 -3.52 8.27 0.02
C ALA A 131 -3.35 9.73 -0.40
N MET A 132 -4.31 10.60 -0.08
CA MET A 132 -4.24 12.03 -0.40
C MET A 132 -3.05 12.72 0.27
N ILE A 133 -2.80 12.46 1.56
CA ILE A 133 -1.60 12.98 2.23
C ILE A 133 -0.34 12.46 1.54
N THR A 134 -0.30 11.17 1.21
CA THR A 134 0.86 10.57 0.55
C THR A 134 1.12 11.21 -0.83
N VAL A 135 0.08 11.49 -1.62
CA VAL A 135 0.19 12.24 -2.89
C VAL A 135 0.79 13.62 -2.69
N CYS A 136 0.31 14.35 -1.69
CA CYS A 136 0.74 15.72 -1.44
C CYS A 136 2.18 15.82 -0.93
N VAL A 137 2.66 14.81 -0.19
CA VAL A 137 3.94 14.90 0.52
C VAL A 137 5.06 14.08 -0.12
N PHE A 138 4.81 12.84 -0.54
CA PHE A 138 5.89 11.88 -0.85
C PHE A 138 5.79 11.21 -2.22
N ASP A 139 4.59 10.87 -2.70
CA ASP A 139 4.43 10.00 -3.87
C ASP A 139 3.17 10.30 -4.68
N ARG A 140 3.35 11.05 -5.77
CA ARG A 140 2.28 11.42 -6.72
C ARG A 140 1.63 10.21 -7.40
N ASN A 141 2.33 9.07 -7.47
CA ASN A 141 1.89 7.87 -8.16
C ASN A 141 1.30 6.81 -7.20
N VAL A 142 1.08 7.13 -5.92
CA VAL A 142 0.59 6.20 -4.90
C VAL A 142 -0.69 5.45 -5.30
N TRP A 143 -1.57 6.08 -6.08
CA TRP A 143 -2.80 5.49 -6.60
C TRP A 143 -2.58 4.22 -7.44
N SER A 144 -1.47 4.17 -8.17
CA SER A 144 -1.09 3.04 -9.03
C SER A 144 -0.27 1.97 -8.28
N ARG A 145 0.23 2.29 -7.08
CA ARG A 145 1.05 1.37 -6.30
C ARG A 145 0.21 0.24 -5.73
N ASP A 146 0.82 -0.93 -5.67
CA ASP A 146 0.22 -2.10 -5.02
C ASP A 146 0.05 -1.83 -3.52
N ILE A 147 -1.18 -1.94 -3.02
CA ILE A 147 -1.53 -1.70 -1.61
C ILE A 147 -0.83 -2.67 -0.66
N GLU A 148 -0.42 -3.83 -1.17
CA GLU A 148 0.33 -4.85 -0.44
C GLU A 148 1.83 -4.86 -0.77
N SER A 149 2.39 -3.80 -1.36
CA SER A 149 3.82 -3.74 -1.64
C SER A 149 4.66 -3.65 -0.36
N SER A 150 5.88 -4.18 -0.42
CA SER A 150 6.95 -3.92 0.56
C SER A 150 8.04 -3.11 -0.13
N PRO A 151 8.35 -1.88 0.32
CA PRO A 151 7.74 -1.16 1.44
C PRO A 151 6.28 -0.75 1.20
N SER A 152 5.53 -0.55 2.30
CA SER A 152 4.14 -0.10 2.28
C SER A 152 4.02 1.26 1.58
N PRO A 153 2.99 1.51 0.75
CA PRO A 153 2.74 2.84 0.18
C PRO A 153 2.37 3.87 1.26
N PHE A 154 1.96 3.43 2.45
CA PHE A 154 1.61 4.30 3.57
C PHE A 154 2.64 4.13 4.71
N PRO A 155 3.65 5.00 4.79
CA PRO A 155 4.59 5.00 5.90
C PRO A 155 3.94 5.63 7.13
N MET A 156 3.24 4.81 7.93
CA MET A 156 2.42 5.27 9.06
C MET A 156 3.16 6.15 10.07
N ALA A 157 4.47 5.92 10.29
CA ALA A 157 5.27 6.76 11.18
C ALA A 157 5.35 8.23 10.70
N PHE A 158 5.49 8.45 9.40
CA PHE A 158 5.52 9.79 8.81
C PHE A 158 4.13 10.43 8.80
N LEU A 159 3.09 9.65 8.51
CA LEU A 159 1.70 10.12 8.53
C LEU A 159 1.29 10.58 9.95
N LEU A 160 1.66 9.82 10.97
CA LEU A 160 1.39 10.18 12.37
C LEU A 160 2.15 11.44 12.80
N GLY A 161 3.42 11.60 12.40
CA GLY A 161 4.19 12.80 12.67
C GLY A 161 3.65 14.07 11.98
N PHE A 162 2.92 13.92 10.87
CA PHE A 162 2.26 15.03 10.18
C PHE A 162 0.92 15.42 10.83
N ILE A 163 0.12 14.43 11.24
CA ILE A 163 -1.20 14.66 11.85
C ILE A 163 -1.06 15.13 13.31
N CYS A 164 -0.09 14.58 14.04
CA CYS A 164 0.16 14.91 15.43
C CYS A 164 1.65 15.20 15.64
N PRO A 165 2.05 16.47 15.78
CA PRO A 165 3.47 16.84 15.90
C PRO A 165 4.15 16.23 17.14
N CYS A 166 3.39 15.79 18.14
CA CYS A 166 3.89 15.09 19.32
C CYS A 166 4.46 13.69 19.01
N PHE A 167 4.10 13.10 17.86
CA PHE A 167 4.59 11.79 17.40
C PHE A 167 5.60 11.90 16.28
N ARG A 168 6.21 13.08 16.06
CA ARG A 168 7.32 13.19 15.11
C ARG A 168 8.38 12.16 15.50
N PRO A 169 8.62 11.14 14.67
CA PRO A 169 9.78 10.29 14.90
C PRO A 169 10.99 11.22 14.90
N ASP A 170 11.86 11.10 15.90
CA ASP A 170 13.14 11.80 15.91
C ASP A 170 13.86 11.35 14.64
N VAL A 171 13.86 12.20 13.61
CA VAL A 171 14.46 11.90 12.30
C VAL A 171 15.97 12.10 12.41
N THR A 172 16.60 11.57 13.46
CA THR A 172 18.06 11.58 13.64
C THR A 172 18.71 10.31 13.06
N CYS A 173 17.92 9.38 12.51
CA CYS A 173 18.43 8.07 12.05
C CYS A 173 18.49 7.89 10.53
N TRP A 174 18.20 8.95 9.74
CA TRP A 174 18.34 8.91 8.27
C TRP A 174 19.30 9.99 7.72
N GLU A 175 19.90 10.82 8.59
CA GLU A 175 20.93 11.80 8.18
C GLU A 175 22.37 11.38 8.48
N ASP A 176 22.62 10.28 9.20
CA ASP A 176 23.98 9.78 9.48
C ASP A 176 24.19 8.33 9.01
N ALA A 177 23.89 8.05 7.75
CA ALA A 177 24.89 7.28 7.01
C ALA A 177 25.85 8.35 6.49
N PRO A 178 27.05 8.54 7.07
CA PRO A 178 28.00 9.40 6.42
C PRO A 178 28.14 8.83 5.01
N GLU A 179 27.95 9.69 4.01
CA GLU A 179 28.55 9.51 2.70
C GLU A 179 30.07 9.39 2.93
N HIS A 180 30.53 8.23 3.42
CA HIS A 180 31.78 7.68 2.97
C HIS A 180 31.52 7.32 1.52
N SER A 181 31.56 8.37 0.69
CA SER A 181 32.03 8.29 -0.68
C SER A 181 33.36 7.55 -0.62
N ARG A 182 33.31 6.22 -0.58
CA ARG A 182 34.42 5.39 -1.01
C ARG A 182 34.51 5.66 -2.50
N VAL A 183 35.20 6.75 -2.83
CA VAL A 183 35.73 6.99 -4.15
C VAL A 183 36.74 5.87 -4.35
N VAL A 184 36.26 4.75 -4.87
CA VAL A 184 37.12 3.67 -5.36
C VAL A 184 37.72 4.23 -6.64
N CYS A 185 38.87 4.89 -6.53
CA CYS A 185 39.63 5.32 -7.69
C CYS A 185 40.10 4.03 -8.40
N LEU A 186 39.63 3.81 -9.63
CA LEU A 186 40.16 2.76 -10.49
C LEU A 186 41.66 3.01 -10.73
N PRO A 187 42.48 1.97 -10.93
CA PRO A 187 43.91 2.13 -11.22
C PRO A 187 44.07 3.04 -12.44
N GLY A 188 44.72 4.19 -12.25
CA GLY A 188 44.93 5.23 -13.27
C GLY A 188 44.27 6.59 -13.00
N CYS A 189 43.45 6.75 -11.95
CA CYS A 189 42.87 8.05 -11.58
C CYS A 189 43.75 8.84 -10.61
N ASN A 190 44.12 10.08 -10.97
CA ASN A 190 44.83 11.03 -10.11
C ASN A 190 43.88 11.69 -9.10
N CYS A 191 43.58 11.00 -8.00
CA CYS A 191 42.78 11.51 -6.90
C CYS A 191 43.67 12.30 -5.93
N SER A 192 43.45 13.62 -5.82
CA SER A 192 44.17 14.50 -4.90
C SER A 192 43.57 14.45 -3.49
N VAL A 193 43.70 13.33 -2.79
CA VAL A 193 43.34 13.24 -1.37
C VAL A 193 44.42 12.46 -0.61
N ALA A 194 44.75 12.98 0.58
CA ALA A 194 45.89 12.67 1.40
C ALA A 194 46.21 11.17 1.58
N LYS A 195 47.51 10.88 1.51
CA LYS A 195 48.14 9.61 1.88
C LYS A 195 47.75 9.20 3.31
N THR A 196 46.84 8.25 3.46
CA THR A 196 46.80 7.40 4.65
C THR A 196 47.63 6.16 4.32
N GLN A 197 48.78 6.08 5.00
CA GLN A 197 49.75 5.00 4.89
C GLN A 197 49.16 3.66 5.35
N LEU A 198 49.18 2.63 4.50
CA LEU A 198 49.30 1.23 4.90
C LEU A 198 49.98 0.41 3.77
N PRO A 199 50.64 -0.71 4.10
CA PRO A 199 51.94 -1.05 3.54
C PRO A 199 51.92 -1.99 2.33
N SER A 200 52.87 -1.74 1.43
CA SER A 200 53.65 -2.70 0.64
C SER A 200 52.87 -3.69 -0.25
N GLU A 201 52.66 -3.29 -1.51
CA GLU A 201 52.42 -4.23 -2.62
C GLU A 201 53.67 -5.03 -2.99
N PHE A 202 53.38 -6.29 -3.31
CA PHE A 202 54.14 -7.18 -4.18
C PHE A 202 54.51 -6.50 -5.52
N GLU A 203 55.69 -6.83 -6.03
CA GLU A 203 56.25 -6.40 -7.31
C GLU A 203 55.43 -6.88 -8.54
N GLY A 204 55.47 -6.09 -9.62
CA GLY A 204 55.68 -6.68 -10.96
C GLY A 204 54.95 -6.07 -12.16
N ASN A 205 55.55 -5.04 -12.77
CA ASN A 205 55.74 -4.81 -14.22
C ASN A 205 54.56 -4.83 -15.22
N ARG A 206 54.34 -3.69 -15.91
CA ARG A 206 54.34 -3.52 -17.40
C ARG A 206 53.97 -2.07 -17.78
N LEU A 207 54.92 -1.29 -18.30
CA LEU A 207 55.18 -0.98 -19.73
C LEU A 207 54.16 -0.03 -20.41
N GLU A 208 54.62 1.21 -20.60
CA GLU A 208 54.19 2.29 -21.52
C GLU A 208 54.07 1.85 -23.02
N PRO A 209 53.43 2.60 -23.97
CA PRO A 209 53.79 4.01 -24.30
C PRO A 209 52.71 4.98 -24.91
N THR A 210 52.87 6.27 -24.57
CA THR A 210 53.01 7.52 -25.39
C THR A 210 52.00 8.01 -26.49
N SER A 211 51.78 9.33 -26.44
CA SER A 211 51.37 10.35 -27.48
C SER A 211 49.87 10.62 -27.72
N GLY A 212 49.34 11.85 -27.84
CA GLY A 212 49.90 13.21 -27.91
C GLY A 212 48.80 14.30 -27.90
N ASP A 213 49.27 15.55 -27.67
CA ASP A 213 48.70 16.92 -27.74
C ASP A 213 47.24 17.21 -28.16
N MET A 214 46.52 18.05 -27.38
CA MET A 214 46.35 19.52 -27.60
C MET A 214 45.26 20.12 -26.66
N GLN A 215 45.56 21.26 -26.05
CA GLN A 215 44.68 22.10 -25.23
C GLN A 215 43.63 22.85 -26.08
N VAL A 216 42.37 22.93 -25.63
CA VAL A 216 41.61 24.21 -25.53
C VAL A 216 40.58 24.08 -24.41
N ALA A 217 40.66 25.00 -23.45
CA ALA A 217 39.70 25.18 -22.39
C ALA A 217 38.39 25.80 -22.90
N SER A 218 37.25 25.22 -22.52
CA SER A 218 36.01 25.99 -22.31
C SER A 218 35.40 25.55 -20.99
N ARG A 219 35.48 26.45 -20.01
CA ARG A 219 34.84 26.35 -18.71
C ARG A 219 33.32 26.26 -18.91
N LEU A 220 32.75 25.10 -18.62
CA LEU A 220 31.36 24.99 -18.19
C LEU A 220 31.38 24.13 -16.92
N SER A 221 30.82 24.70 -15.86
CA SER A 221 30.66 24.10 -14.55
C SER A 221 30.06 22.68 -14.68
N SER A 222 30.88 21.66 -14.44
CA SER A 222 30.43 20.27 -14.31
C SER A 222 29.67 20.09 -13.00
N GLY A 223 28.43 20.58 -12.97
CA GLY A 223 27.40 19.93 -12.17
C GLY A 223 27.09 18.60 -12.86
N SER A 224 27.72 17.52 -12.38
CA SER A 224 27.41 16.17 -12.81
C SER A 224 25.94 15.87 -12.49
N LEU A 225 25.05 16.16 -13.44
CA LEU A 225 23.68 15.70 -13.44
C LEU A 225 23.69 14.20 -13.77
N VAL A 226 24.10 13.40 -12.78
CA VAL A 226 23.86 11.97 -12.81
C VAL A 226 22.35 11.80 -12.69
N ARG A 227 21.69 11.67 -13.84
CA ARG A 227 20.28 11.29 -13.89
C ARG A 227 20.18 9.89 -13.30
N VAL A 228 19.61 9.79 -12.10
CA VAL A 228 19.26 8.49 -11.51
C VAL A 228 18.16 7.88 -12.38
N PRO A 229 18.37 6.70 -12.98
CA PRO A 229 17.36 6.08 -13.84
C PRO A 229 16.09 5.80 -13.05
N ASN A 230 14.94 6.12 -13.65
CA ASN A 230 13.65 5.86 -13.04
C ASN A 230 13.38 4.34 -12.99
N ASP A 231 12.56 3.85 -12.07
CA ASP A 231 12.38 2.40 -11.82
C ASP A 231 11.91 1.61 -13.06
N VAL A 232 11.32 2.29 -14.05
CA VAL A 232 10.94 1.71 -15.34
C VAL A 232 12.16 1.45 -16.23
N GLU A 233 13.15 2.35 -16.25
CA GLU A 233 14.38 2.21 -17.04
C GLU A 233 15.26 1.05 -16.50
N ARG A 234 15.26 0.82 -15.17
CA ARG A 234 15.98 -0.30 -14.55
C ARG A 234 15.43 -1.68 -14.90
N ARG A 235 14.15 -1.79 -15.26
CA ARG A 235 13.52 -3.09 -15.61
C ARG A 235 13.74 -3.46 -17.07
N LEU A 236 14.10 -2.51 -17.93
CA LEU A 236 14.36 -2.74 -19.35
C LEU A 236 15.85 -2.99 -19.66
N SER A 237 16.76 -2.70 -18.73
CA SER A 237 18.21 -2.79 -18.96
C SER A 237 18.82 -4.19 -18.76
N ILE A 238 18.02 -5.23 -18.49
CA ILE A 238 18.49 -6.61 -18.33
C ILE A 238 17.77 -7.52 -19.31
N VAL A 239 17.99 -7.31 -20.61
CA VAL A 239 17.84 -8.37 -21.63
C VAL A 239 18.90 -8.12 -22.70
N ILE A 240 20.12 -8.57 -22.46
CA ILE A 240 21.08 -8.88 -23.53
C ILE A 240 21.31 -10.38 -23.41
N ALA A 241 20.50 -11.15 -24.15
CA ALA A 241 20.79 -12.55 -24.39
C ALA A 241 21.80 -12.61 -25.54
N PHE A 242 22.97 -13.19 -25.26
CA PHE A 242 23.91 -13.56 -26.31
C PHE A 242 23.33 -14.79 -27.02
N GLU A 243 23.05 -14.62 -28.32
CA GLU A 243 22.80 -15.73 -29.24
C GLU A 243 24.18 -16.20 -29.72
N GLU A 244 24.65 -17.35 -29.22
CA GLU A 244 25.87 -18.01 -29.73
C GLU A 244 25.52 -18.79 -31.01
N VAL A 245 26.35 -18.57 -32.04
CA VAL A 245 26.33 -19.23 -33.36
C VAL A 245 27.00 -20.61 -33.31
#